data_AF-A0A7X8WMR0-F1
#
_entry.id   AF-A0A7X8WMR0-F1
#
_cell.length_a   1.000
_cell.length_b   1.000
_cell.length_c   1.000
_cell.angle_alpha   90.00
_cell.angle_beta   90.00
_cell.angle_gamma   90.00
#
_symmetry.space_group_name_H-M   'P 1'
#
loop_
_entity.id
_entity.type
_entity.pdbx_description
1 polymer ?
#
loop_
_entity_poly.entity_id
_entity_poly.type
_entity_poly.pdbx_seq_one_letter_code
_entity_poly.pdbx_strand_id
1 'polypeptide(L)'
;MARIDEVEYQGQKIVPIQFLKAVLPDPGELGENYTGETSIGCRIRGIKDGEERTYYIYNNCSHEAAYKETGAQGVSYTTGVPATIGARMFMQGLWKKPGVFNVEEFNPDPFMEQLNKQGLPWHELFDVDLEL
;
A
#
# COMPACT_ATOMS: atom_id res chain seq x y z
N MET A 1 -7.19 27.45 2.35
CA MET A 1 -5.89 27.16 1.68
C MET A 1 -5.99 26.00 0.68
N ALA A 2 -6.87 25.01 0.87
CA ALA A 2 -7.03 23.88 -0.06
C ALA A 2 -8.15 24.05 -1.11
N ARG A 3 -8.55 25.29 -1.43
CA ARG A 3 -9.57 25.53 -2.47
C ARG A 3 -9.02 25.16 -3.84
N ILE A 4 -9.90 24.60 -4.67
CA ILE A 4 -9.60 24.17 -6.06
C ILE A 4 -10.09 25.18 -7.09
N ASP A 5 -10.95 26.11 -6.68
CA ASP A 5 -11.46 27.17 -7.52
C ASP A 5 -10.55 28.41 -7.47
N GLU A 6 -10.68 29.25 -8.50
CA GLU A 6 -9.86 30.44 -8.67
C GLU A 6 -10.28 31.57 -7.72
N VAL A 7 -9.31 32.24 -7.11
CA VAL A 7 -9.51 33.45 -6.31
C VAL A 7 -8.57 34.56 -6.79
N GLU A 8 -9.01 35.82 -6.65
CA GLU A 8 -8.16 36.96 -6.95
C GLU A 8 -7.39 37.41 -5.70
N TYR A 9 -6.07 37.55 -5.84
CA TYR A 9 -5.19 38.07 -4.79
C TYR A 9 -4.22 39.08 -5.43
N GLN A 10 -4.32 40.35 -5.01
CA GLN A 10 -3.48 41.45 -5.52
C GLN A 10 -3.47 41.56 -7.06
N GLY A 11 -4.63 41.38 -7.70
CA GLY A 11 -4.77 41.44 -9.16
C GLY A 11 -4.27 40.20 -9.91
N GLN A 12 -3.85 39.15 -9.19
CA GLN A 12 -3.49 37.86 -9.76
C GLN A 12 -4.56 36.82 -9.44
N LYS A 13 -4.90 36.01 -10.44
CA LYS A 13 -5.76 34.85 -10.30
C LYS A 13 -4.95 33.66 -9.83
N ILE A 14 -5.31 33.06 -8.70
CA ILE A 14 -4.58 31.95 -8.09
C ILE A 14 -5.56 30.83 -7.76
N VAL A 15 -5.15 29.58 -7.97
CA VAL A 15 -5.82 28.41 -7.41
C VAL A 15 -5.08 28.00 -6.13
N PRO A 16 -5.67 28.18 -4.94
CA PRO A 16 -4.93 28.04 -3.67
C PRO A 16 -4.21 26.70 -3.47
N ILE A 17 -4.81 25.57 -3.89
CA ILE A 17 -4.15 24.25 -3.76
C ILE A 17 -2.88 24.12 -4.62
N GLN A 18 -2.84 24.77 -5.78
CA GLN A 18 -1.65 24.74 -6.64
C GLN A 18 -0.52 25.55 -6.03
N PHE A 19 -0.84 26.72 -5.46
CA PHE A 19 0.12 27.51 -4.72
C PHE A 19 0.65 26.76 -3.49
N LEU A 20 -0.24 26.10 -2.73
CA LEU A 20 0.16 25.26 -1.60
C LEU A 20 1.13 24.15 -2.04
N LYS A 21 0.84 23.44 -3.14
CA LYS A 21 1.76 22.44 -3.71
C LYS A 21 3.13 23.04 -4.04
N ALA A 22 3.18 24.26 -4.57
CA ALA A 22 4.43 24.91 -4.98
C ALA A 22 5.31 25.36 -3.80
N VAL A 23 4.74 25.60 -2.62
CA VAL A 23 5.50 26.05 -1.43
C VAL A 23 5.84 24.91 -0.46
N LEU A 24 5.24 23.73 -0.64
CA LEU A 24 5.59 22.53 0.13
C LEU A 24 6.81 21.83 -0.48
N PRO A 25 7.56 21.04 0.31
CA PRO A 25 8.65 20.21 -0.22
C PRO A 25 8.15 19.26 -1.30
N ASP A 26 9.02 18.93 -2.27
CA ASP A 26 8.70 17.91 -3.27
C ASP A 26 8.48 16.55 -2.57
N PRO A 27 7.32 15.91 -2.72
CA PRO A 27 7.06 14.59 -2.15
C PRO A 27 8.10 13.53 -2.52
N GLY A 28 8.73 13.64 -3.70
CA GLY A 28 9.77 12.71 -4.15
C GLY A 28 11.07 12.84 -3.36
N GLU A 29 11.38 14.02 -2.84
CA GLU A 29 12.60 14.30 -2.06
C GLU A 29 12.45 13.93 -0.59
N LEU A 30 11.23 13.67 -0.11
CA LEU A 30 10.98 13.34 1.29
C LEU A 30 11.64 12.02 1.71
N GLY A 31 11.86 11.09 0.79
CA GLY A 31 12.31 9.72 1.10
C GLY A 31 13.64 9.63 1.85
N GLU A 32 14.61 10.52 1.57
CA GLU A 32 15.98 10.40 2.09
C GLU A 32 16.06 10.47 3.62
N ASN A 33 15.20 11.29 4.25
CA ASN A 33 15.20 11.51 5.70
C ASN A 33 13.92 10.99 6.36
N TYR A 34 13.11 10.21 5.64
CA TYR A 34 11.82 9.75 6.15
C TYR A 34 11.96 8.49 7.00
N THR A 35 11.57 8.62 8.26
CA THR A 35 11.68 7.54 9.25
C THR A 35 10.33 6.99 9.68
N GLY A 36 10.37 5.79 10.24
CA GLY A 36 9.18 5.09 10.72
C GLY A 36 8.67 4.03 9.74
N GLU A 37 7.47 3.52 10.03
CA GLU A 37 6.91 2.37 9.33
C GLU A 37 5.49 2.65 8.86
N THR A 38 5.14 2.04 7.73
CA THR A 38 3.75 1.78 7.38
C THR A 38 3.31 0.46 8.00
N SER A 39 2.05 0.38 8.42
CA SER A 39 1.41 -0.88 8.84
C SER A 39 0.07 -0.98 8.13
N ILE A 40 -0.09 -2.02 7.31
CA ILE A 40 -1.27 -2.23 6.48
C ILE A 40 -1.71 -3.68 6.65
N GLY A 41 -2.99 -3.90 6.91
CA GLY A 41 -3.53 -5.23 7.11
C GLY A 41 -5.04 -5.28 7.13
N CYS A 42 -5.56 -6.50 7.23
CA CYS A 42 -6.99 -6.80 7.28
C CYS A 42 -7.33 -7.45 8.62
N ARG A 43 -8.14 -6.77 9.42
CA ARG A 43 -8.77 -7.34 10.62
C ARG A 43 -10.07 -8.01 10.19
N ILE A 44 -10.16 -9.32 10.36
CA ILE A 44 -11.20 -10.17 9.81
C ILE A 44 -11.90 -10.90 10.97
N ARG A 45 -13.24 -10.86 10.97
CA ARG A 45 -14.09 -11.63 11.88
C ARG A 45 -15.04 -12.48 11.07
N GLY A 46 -15.20 -13.74 11.45
CA GLY A 46 -16.05 -14.68 10.74
C GLY A 46 -16.39 -15.92 11.55
N ILE A 47 -16.98 -16.91 10.89
CA ILE A 47 -17.32 -18.21 11.49
C ILE A 47 -16.49 -19.29 10.81
N LYS A 48 -15.86 -20.15 11.60
CA LYS A 48 -15.14 -21.34 11.13
C LYS A 48 -15.49 -22.51 12.04
N ASP A 49 -15.85 -23.65 11.44
CA ASP A 49 -16.22 -24.86 12.17
C ASP A 49 -17.35 -24.67 13.21
N GLY A 50 -18.28 -23.73 12.93
CA GLY A 50 -19.42 -23.41 13.79
C GLY A 50 -19.13 -22.42 14.92
N GLU A 51 -17.88 -21.99 15.08
CA GLU A 51 -17.46 -21.05 16.11
C GLU A 51 -17.03 -19.71 15.50
N GLU A 52 -17.26 -18.63 16.24
CA GLU A 52 -16.71 -17.32 15.87
C GLU A 52 -15.19 -17.33 15.99
N ARG A 53 -14.52 -16.76 14.99
CA ARG A 53 -13.07 -16.59 14.94
C ARG A 53 -12.71 -15.17 14.53
N THR A 54 -11.59 -14.70 15.05
CA THR A 54 -10.96 -13.45 14.63
C THR A 54 -9.59 -13.75 14.03
N TYR A 55 -9.18 -12.93 13.07
CA TYR A 55 -7.94 -13.10 12.33
C TYR A 55 -7.41 -11.75 11.90
N TYR A 56 -6.12 -11.51 12.09
CA TYR A 56 -5.45 -10.31 11.62
C TYR A 56 -4.25 -10.70 10.77
N ILE A 57 -4.26 -10.26 9.51
CA ILE A 57 -3.12 -10.38 8.60
C ILE A 57 -2.59 -9.00 8.25
N TYR A 58 -1.28 -8.78 8.37
CA TYR A 58 -0.68 -7.47 8.12
C TYR A 58 0.77 -7.55 7.64
N ASN A 59 1.24 -6.45 7.06
CA ASN A 59 2.64 -6.18 6.76
C ASN A 59 3.05 -4.86 7.42
N ASN A 60 4.24 -4.84 8.01
CA ASN A 60 4.93 -3.61 8.36
C ASN A 60 6.07 -3.37 7.35
N CYS A 61 6.23 -2.13 6.91
CA CYS A 61 7.28 -1.74 5.97
C CYS A 61 7.96 -0.45 6.42
N SER A 62 9.27 -0.53 6.68
CA SER A 62 10.11 0.62 7.06
C SER A 62 10.37 1.52 5.85
N HIS A 63 10.16 2.83 6.04
CA HIS A 63 10.47 3.82 5.01
C HIS A 63 11.98 3.86 4.69
N GLU A 64 12.83 3.72 5.70
CA GLU A 64 14.29 3.75 5.50
C GLU A 64 14.78 2.52 4.74
N ALA A 65 14.24 1.33 5.03
CA ALA A 65 14.61 0.10 4.35
C ALA A 65 14.18 0.14 2.87
N ALA A 66 12.94 0.56 2.59
CA ALA A 66 12.43 0.73 1.24
C ALA A 66 13.26 1.74 0.43
N TYR A 67 13.62 2.87 1.04
CA TYR A 67 14.43 3.90 0.39
C TYR A 67 15.84 3.41 0.08
N LYS A 68 16.48 2.68 1.00
CA LYS A 68 17.81 2.09 0.78
C LYS A 68 17.83 1.08 -0.37
N GLU A 69 16.75 0.33 -0.57
CA GLU A 69 16.65 -0.66 -1.65
C GLU A 69 16.32 -0.04 -3.01
N THR A 70 15.35 0.89 -3.03
CA THR A 70 14.70 1.32 -4.28
C THR A 70 14.77 2.82 -4.55
N GLY A 71 15.24 3.63 -3.60
CA GLY A 71 15.15 5.09 -3.64
C GLY A 71 13.73 5.63 -3.40
N ALA A 72 12.77 4.77 -3.04
CA ALA A 72 11.39 5.14 -2.78
C ALA A 72 10.97 4.78 -1.35
N GLN A 73 10.12 5.61 -0.74
CA GLN A 73 9.61 5.37 0.62
C GLN A 73 8.53 4.26 0.65
N GLY A 74 8.24 3.75 1.86
CA GLY A 74 7.32 2.64 2.15
C GLY A 74 5.96 2.65 1.44
N VAL A 75 5.29 3.78 1.23
CA VAL A 75 3.99 3.84 0.51
C VAL A 75 4.15 3.47 -0.97
N SER A 76 5.18 4.00 -1.65
CA SER A 76 5.45 3.64 -3.04
C SER A 76 5.92 2.19 -3.15
N TYR A 77 6.74 1.75 -2.19
CA TYR A 77 7.26 0.39 -2.13
C TYR A 77 6.16 -0.66 -1.94
N THR A 78 5.28 -0.44 -0.96
CA THR A 78 4.13 -1.33 -0.67
C THR A 78 3.11 -1.39 -1.82
N THR A 79 3.12 -0.45 -2.76
CA THR A 79 2.32 -0.53 -4.00
C THR A 79 3.08 -1.16 -5.15
N GLY A 80 4.36 -0.81 -5.32
CA GLY A 80 5.19 -1.24 -6.45
C GLY A 80 5.54 -2.74 -6.42
N VAL A 81 5.81 -3.29 -5.24
CA VAL A 81 6.11 -4.73 -5.08
C VAL A 81 4.88 -5.59 -5.47
N PRO A 82 3.66 -5.38 -4.95
CA PRO A 82 2.46 -6.09 -5.39
C PRO A 82 2.18 -5.97 -6.89
N ALA A 83 2.38 -4.79 -7.48
CA ALA A 83 2.22 -4.60 -8.93
C ALA A 83 3.19 -5.49 -9.73
N THR A 84 4.45 -5.58 -9.29
CA THR A 84 5.47 -6.43 -9.89
C THR A 84 5.13 -7.92 -9.72
N ILE A 85 4.67 -8.34 -8.54
CA ILE A 85 4.26 -9.72 -8.27
C ILE A 85 3.04 -10.09 -9.12
N GLY A 86 2.03 -9.22 -9.23
CA GLY A 86 0.85 -9.45 -10.07
C GLY A 86 1.23 -9.65 -11.54
N ALA A 87 2.12 -8.81 -12.07
CA ALA A 87 2.67 -8.98 -13.41
C ALA A 87 3.41 -10.32 -13.56
N ARG A 88 4.20 -10.71 -12.56
CA ARG A 88 4.87 -12.02 -12.52
C ARG A 88 3.87 -13.18 -12.52
N MET A 89 2.81 -13.14 -11.72
CA MET A 89 1.76 -14.17 -11.68
C MET A 89 1.10 -14.35 -13.04
N PHE A 90 0.83 -13.24 -13.74
CA PHE A 90 0.27 -13.28 -15.10
C PHE A 90 1.25 -13.89 -16.10
N MET A 91 2.51 -13.44 -16.10
CA MET A 91 3.54 -13.91 -17.04
C MET A 91 3.91 -15.38 -16.83
N GLN A 92 3.82 -15.88 -15.60
CA GLN A 92 4.00 -17.30 -15.28
C GLN A 92 2.77 -18.16 -15.59
N GLY A 93 1.65 -17.54 -15.99
CA GLY A 93 0.39 -18.23 -16.30
C GLY A 93 -0.44 -18.63 -15.08
N LEU A 94 -0.01 -18.27 -13.86
CA LEU A 94 -0.71 -18.59 -12.62
C LEU A 94 -2.01 -17.79 -12.46
N TRP A 95 -1.99 -16.52 -12.88
CA TRP A 95 -3.15 -15.63 -12.87
C TRP A 95 -3.60 -15.28 -14.29
N LYS A 96 -3.78 -16.28 -15.15
CA LYS A 96 -4.15 -16.10 -16.55
C LYS A 96 -5.47 -16.80 -16.89
N LYS A 97 -6.56 -16.03 -16.96
CA LYS A 97 -7.88 -16.47 -17.44
C LYS A 97 -8.52 -15.38 -18.33
N PRO A 98 -9.37 -15.72 -19.32
CA PRO A 98 -10.06 -14.72 -20.15
C PRO A 98 -11.08 -13.92 -19.35
N GLY A 99 -11.04 -12.58 -19.41
CA GLY A 99 -11.96 -11.69 -18.70
C GLY A 99 -11.23 -10.56 -17.95
N VAL A 100 -11.97 -9.87 -17.09
CA VAL A 100 -11.47 -8.83 -16.17
C VAL A 100 -11.71 -9.34 -14.76
N PHE A 101 -10.70 -9.24 -13.89
CA PHE A 101 -10.73 -9.89 -12.59
C PHE A 101 -10.06 -9.04 -11.53
N ASN A 102 -10.57 -9.15 -10.31
CA ASN A 102 -9.90 -8.66 -9.11
C ASN A 102 -8.95 -9.72 -8.54
N VAL A 103 -8.11 -9.31 -7.59
CA VAL A 103 -7.05 -10.16 -7.03
C VAL A 103 -7.61 -11.33 -6.22
N GLU A 104 -8.72 -11.13 -5.52
CA GLU A 104 -9.41 -12.13 -4.69
C GLU A 104 -10.04 -13.27 -5.51
N GLU A 105 -10.11 -13.14 -6.84
CA GLU A 105 -10.65 -14.16 -7.74
C GLU A 105 -9.62 -15.17 -8.24
N PHE A 106 -8.38 -15.08 -7.74
CA PHE A 106 -7.28 -15.99 -8.04
C PHE A 106 -6.80 -16.72 -6.79
N ASN A 107 -6.06 -17.82 -6.97
CA ASN A 107 -5.38 -18.47 -5.85
C ASN A 107 -4.36 -17.49 -5.22
N PRO A 108 -4.49 -17.14 -3.93
CA PRO A 108 -3.58 -16.21 -3.28
C PRO A 108 -2.22 -16.83 -2.95
N ASP A 109 -2.11 -18.14 -2.77
CA ASP A 109 -0.91 -18.82 -2.25
C ASP A 109 0.41 -18.40 -2.95
N PRO A 110 0.53 -18.44 -4.30
CA PRO A 110 1.79 -18.07 -4.96
C PRO A 110 2.10 -16.58 -4.84
N PHE A 111 1.08 -15.72 -4.70
CA PHE A 111 1.27 -14.28 -4.50
C PHE A 111 1.79 -14.00 -3.09
N MET A 112 1.17 -14.64 -2.09
CA MET A 112 1.57 -14.52 -0.68
C MET A 112 2.98 -15.06 -0.44
N GLU A 113 3.39 -16.12 -1.14
CA GLU A 113 4.76 -16.62 -1.11
C GLU A 113 5.75 -15.58 -1.67
N GLN A 114 5.41 -14.90 -2.77
CA GLN A 114 6.26 -13.87 -3.35
C GLN A 114 6.35 -12.61 -2.49
N LEU A 115 5.29 -12.20 -1.80
CA LEU A 115 5.36 -11.05 -0.88
C LEU A 115 6.49 -11.21 0.15
N ASN A 116 6.57 -12.38 0.79
CA ASN A 116 7.65 -12.71 1.73
C ASN A 116 9.05 -12.66 1.08
N LYS A 117 9.17 -13.07 -0.19
CA LYS A 117 10.46 -13.13 -0.91
C LYS A 117 10.89 -11.77 -1.48
N GLN A 118 9.96 -10.87 -1.75
CA GLN A 118 10.19 -9.60 -2.44
C GLN A 118 10.14 -8.39 -1.48
N GLY A 119 10.40 -8.62 -0.19
CA GLY A 119 10.58 -7.55 0.79
C GLY A 119 9.32 -7.06 1.52
N LEU A 120 8.17 -7.74 1.34
CA LEU A 120 6.93 -7.47 2.08
C LEU A 120 6.48 -8.69 2.90
N PRO A 121 7.24 -9.08 3.95
CA PRO A 121 6.83 -10.17 4.80
C PRO A 121 5.52 -9.86 5.52
N TRP A 122 4.60 -10.82 5.54
CA TRP A 122 3.32 -10.67 6.22
C TRP A 122 3.25 -11.55 7.46
N HIS A 123 2.42 -11.12 8.41
CA HIS A 123 2.24 -11.74 9.71
C HIS A 123 0.78 -12.06 9.93
N GLU A 124 0.53 -13.12 10.69
CA GLU A 124 -0.80 -13.59 11.04
C GLU A 124 -0.97 -13.66 12.55
N LEU A 125 -2.15 -13.25 13.00
CA LEU A 125 -2.62 -13.47 14.36
C LEU A 125 -4.01 -14.09 14.30
N PHE A 126 -4.24 -15.13 15.10
CA PHE A 126 -5.48 -15.88 15.15
C PHE A 126 -6.12 -15.75 16.53
N ASP A 127 -7.44 -15.63 16.58
CA ASP A 127 -8.24 -15.58 17.80
C ASP A 127 -7.79 -14.49 18.78
N VAL A 128 -7.39 -13.34 18.24
CA VAL A 128 -6.99 -12.15 19.00
C VAL A 128 -8.13 -11.12 19.08
N ASP A 129 -8.08 -10.26 20.09
CA ASP A 129 -8.93 -9.07 20.13
C ASP A 129 -8.49 -8.10 19.02
N LEU A 130 -9.41 -7.72 18.15
CA LEU A 130 -9.15 -6.86 16.99
C LEU A 130 -9.29 -5.37 17.32
N GLU A 131 -9.77 -5.00 18.51
CA GLU A 131 -10.06 -3.61 18.89
C GLU A 131 -9.08 -3.02 19.92
N LEU A 132 -8.04 -3.78 20.32
CA LEU A 132 -6.97 -3.32 21.21
C LEU A 132 -5.78 -2.67 20.47
#